data_AF-A0A9D5D6Q8-F1
#
_entry.id   AF-A0A9D5D6Q8-F1
#
_cell.length_a   1.000
_cell.length_b   1.000
_cell.length_c   1.000
_cell.angle_alpha   90.00
_cell.angle_beta   90.00
_cell.angle_gamma   90.00
#
_symmetry.space_group_name_H-M   'P 1'
#
loop_
_entity.id
_entity.type
_entity.pdbx_description
1 polymer ?
#
loop_
_entity_poly.entity_id
_entity_poly.type
_entity_poly.pdbx_seq_one_letter_code
_entity_poly.pdbx_strand_id
1 'polypeptide(L)'
;MLKRSVVTWTAIIARYGMHGHGEVAVHMFGSMLGDGIQPDGVLMVSVLSACSHAVLTEKGLEYFFIMEMGSMPVKPDGPMLGALLGACKIYSNVEVGELAFERVIDHEPTNVGYYVSLSNIYSNAGRLDGMTRMRRLMKERGLRKDPGCSYVKHKEKIHLFFADDHSHLETRSIYEMIGELEGLLDEKSKSKKGEEGSIASIRYHSERLAIAFGLLDTEVGAEIVVFKNLRVCEDCHVFIKSVSRVANRRVVVRDATRFHHFEGGLCSCNDYW
;
A
#
# COMPACT_ATOMS: atom_id res chain seq x y z
N MET A 1 -16.70 38.98 -11.00
CA MET A 1 -16.65 37.52 -10.75
C MET A 1 -15.24 37.18 -10.29
N LEU A 2 -15.07 36.37 -9.23
CA LEU A 2 -13.75 35.86 -8.84
C LEU A 2 -13.20 34.98 -9.97
N LYS A 3 -12.06 35.36 -10.54
CA LYS A 3 -11.37 34.58 -11.56
C LYS A 3 -10.78 33.33 -10.89
N ARG A 4 -11.12 32.13 -11.38
CA ARG A 4 -10.56 30.89 -10.85
C ARG A 4 -9.05 30.88 -11.08
N SER A 5 -8.29 30.49 -10.05
CA SER A 5 -6.84 30.31 -10.11
C SER A 5 -6.48 28.85 -10.31
N VAL A 6 -5.23 28.56 -10.70
CA VAL A 6 -4.69 27.19 -10.75
C VAL A 6 -4.94 26.45 -9.43
N VAL A 7 -4.74 27.11 -8.28
CA VAL A 7 -5.01 26.55 -6.95
C VAL A 7 -6.47 26.10 -6.78
N THR A 8 -7.42 26.88 -7.28
CA THR A 8 -8.85 26.55 -7.19
C THR A 8 -9.17 25.31 -8.04
N TRP A 9 -8.61 25.24 -9.25
CA TRP A 9 -8.76 24.09 -10.13
C TRP A 9 -8.09 22.84 -9.56
N THR A 10 -6.88 22.96 -9.01
CA THR A 10 -6.17 21.86 -8.33
C THR A 10 -7.02 21.26 -7.22
N ALA A 11 -7.63 22.08 -6.37
CA ALA A 11 -8.50 21.59 -5.29
C ALA A 11 -9.73 20.82 -5.83
N ILE A 12 -10.36 21.31 -6.89
CA ILE A 12 -11.53 20.68 -7.52
C ILE A 12 -11.14 19.33 -8.15
N ILE A 13 -10.08 19.32 -8.95
CA ILE A 13 -9.59 18.13 -9.67
C ILE A 13 -9.13 17.06 -8.69
N ALA A 14 -8.32 17.43 -7.69
CA ALA A 14 -7.87 16.50 -6.67
C ALA A 14 -9.04 15.87 -5.92
N ARG A 15 -10.08 16.65 -5.58
CA ARG A 15 -11.27 16.13 -4.90
C ARG A 15 -12.02 15.10 -5.75
N TYR A 16 -12.27 15.40 -7.03
CA TYR A 16 -12.90 14.43 -7.92
C TYR A 16 -12.05 13.17 -8.10
N GLY A 17 -10.73 13.33 -8.27
CA GLY A 17 -9.79 12.21 -8.37
C GLY A 17 -9.76 11.30 -7.13
N MET A 18 -9.81 11.87 -5.92
CA MET A 18 -9.85 11.08 -4.67
C MET A 18 -11.12 10.25 -4.51
N HIS A 19 -12.22 10.66 -5.14
CA HIS A 19 -13.50 9.95 -5.09
C HIS A 19 -13.76 9.06 -6.31
N GLY A 20 -12.72 8.79 -7.13
CA GLY A 20 -12.84 7.91 -8.30
C GLY A 20 -13.56 8.53 -9.50
N HIS A 21 -13.88 9.83 -9.45
CA HIS A 21 -14.52 10.56 -10.55
C HIS A 21 -13.49 11.15 -11.51
N GLY A 22 -12.54 10.32 -11.99
CA GLY A 22 -11.42 10.79 -12.79
C GLY A 22 -11.83 11.38 -14.14
N GLU A 23 -12.91 10.90 -14.78
CA GLU A 23 -13.42 11.50 -16.02
C GLU A 23 -13.85 12.96 -15.81
N VAL A 24 -14.53 13.23 -14.68
CA VAL A 24 -14.91 14.60 -14.30
C VAL A 24 -13.68 15.44 -14.03
N ALA A 25 -12.67 14.87 -13.35
CA ALA A 25 -11.41 15.57 -13.09
C ALA A 25 -10.69 15.96 -14.40
N VAL A 26 -10.63 15.04 -15.38
CA VAL A 26 -10.07 15.28 -16.72
C VAL A 26 -10.87 16.34 -17.48
N HIS A 27 -12.21 16.30 -17.41
CA HIS A 27 -13.07 17.31 -18.03
C HIS A 27 -12.85 18.70 -17.44
N MET A 28 -12.74 18.79 -16.10
CA MET A 28 -12.45 20.04 -15.40
C MET A 28 -11.06 20.57 -15.78
N PHE A 29 -10.07 19.69 -15.94
CA PHE A 29 -8.75 20.06 -16.42
C PHE A 29 -8.80 20.64 -17.85
N GLY A 30 -9.54 20.01 -18.76
CA GLY A 30 -9.77 20.56 -20.10
C GLY A 30 -10.42 21.94 -20.08
N SER A 31 -11.40 22.16 -19.19
CA SER A 31 -12.05 23.47 -19.00
C SER A 31 -11.07 24.54 -18.50
N MET A 32 -10.20 24.18 -17.55
CA MET A 32 -9.13 25.07 -17.05
C MET A 32 -8.18 25.50 -18.18
N LEU A 33 -7.77 24.57 -19.04
CA LEU A 33 -6.93 24.89 -20.20
C LEU A 33 -7.67 25.82 -21.18
N GLY A 34 -8.98 25.60 -21.39
CA GLY A 34 -9.83 26.47 -22.20
C GLY A 34 -9.96 27.90 -21.66
N ASP A 35 -9.90 28.07 -20.33
CA ASP A 35 -9.84 29.38 -19.66
C ASP A 35 -8.47 30.07 -19.78
N GLY A 36 -7.51 29.46 -20.49
CA GLY A 36 -6.15 29.98 -20.68
C GLY A 36 -5.29 29.89 -19.42
N ILE A 37 -5.67 29.09 -18.43
CA ILE A 37 -4.93 28.93 -17.19
C ILE A 37 -3.91 27.81 -17.37
N GLN A 38 -2.64 28.17 -17.16
CA GLN A 38 -1.50 27.27 -17.33
C GLN A 38 -1.42 26.27 -16.16
N PRO A 39 -1.17 24.97 -16.42
CA PRO A 39 -0.97 23.99 -15.37
C PRO A 39 0.36 24.19 -14.64
N ASP A 40 0.39 23.89 -13.34
CA ASP A 40 1.63 23.72 -12.57
C ASP A 40 1.84 22.24 -12.22
N GLY A 41 3.00 21.92 -11.62
CA GLY A 41 3.33 20.53 -11.32
C GLY A 41 2.37 19.88 -10.31
N VAL A 42 1.85 20.65 -9.36
CA VAL A 42 0.91 20.15 -8.33
C VAL A 42 -0.42 19.74 -8.95
N LEU A 43 -0.93 20.56 -9.88
CA LEU A 43 -2.11 20.23 -10.66
C LEU A 43 -1.88 18.96 -11.48
N MET A 44 -0.73 18.82 -12.16
CA MET A 44 -0.45 17.65 -13.00
C MET A 44 -0.37 16.36 -12.20
N VAL A 45 0.23 16.37 -11.01
CA VAL A 45 0.17 15.22 -10.08
C VAL A 45 -1.27 14.86 -9.76
N SER A 46 -2.13 15.85 -9.52
CA SER A 46 -3.55 15.63 -9.22
C SER A 46 -4.31 15.03 -10.41
N VAL A 47 -4.05 15.50 -11.64
CA VAL A 47 -4.64 14.97 -12.88
C VAL A 47 -4.17 13.53 -13.13
N LEU A 48 -2.87 13.25 -13.05
CA LEU A 48 -2.33 11.90 -13.25
C LEU A 48 -2.86 10.92 -12.19
N SER A 49 -2.99 11.36 -10.94
CA SER A 49 -3.59 10.56 -9.86
C SER A 49 -5.09 10.30 -10.12
N ALA A 50 -5.83 11.30 -10.62
CA ALA A 50 -7.23 11.11 -10.99
C ALA A 50 -7.39 10.12 -12.15
N CYS A 51 -6.51 10.19 -13.17
CA CYS A 51 -6.47 9.19 -14.24
C CYS A 51 -6.18 7.79 -13.69
N SER A 52 -5.23 7.68 -12.75
CA SER A 52 -4.88 6.44 -12.07
C SER A 52 -6.06 5.81 -11.33
N HIS A 53 -6.82 6.59 -10.57
CA HIS A 53 -7.97 6.05 -9.82
C HIS A 53 -9.16 5.67 -10.70
N ALA A 54 -9.28 6.27 -11.88
CA ALA A 54 -10.42 6.06 -12.79
C ALA A 54 -10.09 5.20 -14.01
N VAL A 55 -8.97 4.47 -14.02
CA VAL A 55 -8.57 3.60 -15.13
C VAL A 55 -8.31 4.35 -16.45
N LEU A 56 -8.15 5.68 -16.42
CA LEU A 56 -7.91 6.51 -17.60
C LEU A 56 -6.43 6.53 -18.00
N THR A 57 -5.82 5.35 -18.08
CA THR A 57 -4.37 5.18 -18.30
C THR A 57 -3.91 5.83 -19.60
N GLU A 58 -4.69 5.66 -20.68
CA GLU A 58 -4.41 6.31 -21.97
C GLU A 58 -4.38 7.84 -21.87
N LYS A 59 -5.29 8.42 -21.08
CA LYS A 59 -5.34 9.87 -20.88
C LYS A 59 -4.17 10.37 -20.03
N GLY A 60 -3.84 9.65 -18.96
CA GLY A 60 -2.66 9.95 -18.14
C GLY A 60 -1.37 9.94 -18.97
N LEU A 61 -1.26 8.98 -19.88
CA LEU A 61 -0.16 8.88 -20.84
C LEU A 61 -0.11 10.02 -21.85
N GLU A 62 -1.25 10.35 -22.45
CA GLU A 62 -1.36 11.46 -23.38
C GLU A 62 -0.83 12.75 -22.73
N TYR A 63 -1.24 13.04 -21.48
CA TYR A 63 -0.74 14.19 -20.75
C TYR A 63 0.76 14.10 -20.44
N PHE A 64 1.26 12.92 -20.09
CA PHE A 64 2.69 12.70 -19.90
C PHE A 64 3.50 13.05 -21.16
N PHE A 65 3.09 12.54 -22.32
CA PHE A 65 3.77 12.82 -23.59
C PHE A 65 3.64 14.28 -24.01
N ILE A 66 2.49 14.92 -23.79
CA ILE A 66 2.31 16.35 -24.06
C ILE A 66 3.29 17.20 -23.23
N MET A 67 3.50 16.84 -21.97
CA MET A 67 4.51 17.49 -21.11
C MET A 67 5.94 17.27 -21.61
N GLU A 68 6.30 16.04 -21.98
CA GLU A 68 7.63 15.69 -22.53
C GLU A 68 7.95 16.45 -23.82
N MET A 69 6.96 16.61 -24.72
CA MET A 69 7.12 17.35 -25.97
C MET A 69 7.22 18.88 -25.77
N GLY A 70 7.10 19.38 -24.53
CA GLY A 70 7.12 20.81 -24.24
C GLY A 70 5.86 21.55 -24.71
N SER A 71 4.77 20.82 -25.00
CA SER A 71 3.47 21.40 -25.36
C SER A 71 2.68 21.90 -24.15
N MET A 72 3.20 21.67 -22.94
CA MET A 72 2.75 22.25 -21.68
C MET A 72 3.93 22.94 -20.97
N PRO A 73 3.67 23.97 -20.13
CA PRO A 73 4.69 24.75 -19.40
C PRO A 73 5.33 23.99 -18.22
N VAL A 74 5.15 22.67 -18.17
CA VAL A 74 5.52 21.81 -17.05
C VAL A 74 6.24 20.59 -17.61
N LYS A 75 7.35 20.24 -16.98
CA LYS A 75 8.10 19.03 -17.28
C LYS A 75 7.74 17.95 -16.24
N PRO A 76 7.73 16.67 -16.64
CA PRO A 76 7.55 15.61 -15.66
C PRO A 76 8.68 15.61 -14.64
N ASP A 77 8.31 15.56 -13.37
CA ASP A 77 9.24 15.44 -12.23
C ASP A 77 9.02 14.10 -11.49
N GLY A 78 9.82 13.85 -10.46
CA GLY A 78 9.74 12.64 -9.65
C GLY A 78 8.34 12.32 -9.14
N PRO A 79 7.65 13.25 -8.47
CA PRO A 79 6.25 13.07 -8.05
C PRO A 79 5.29 12.69 -9.17
N MET A 80 5.36 13.33 -10.34
CA MET A 80 4.50 13.00 -11.49
C MET A 80 4.79 11.60 -12.03
N LEU A 81 6.06 11.25 -12.19
CA LEU A 81 6.50 9.92 -12.63
C LEU A 81 6.12 8.83 -11.62
N GLY A 82 6.21 9.14 -10.32
CA GLY A 82 5.76 8.29 -9.23
C GLY A 82 4.25 8.03 -9.27
N ALA A 83 3.45 9.07 -9.55
CA ALA A 83 2.01 8.93 -9.73
C ALA A 83 1.68 8.03 -10.94
N LEU A 84 2.39 8.20 -12.05
CA LEU A 84 2.24 7.38 -13.25
C LEU A 84 2.66 5.92 -13.00
N LEU A 85 3.79 5.67 -12.34
CA LEU A 85 4.21 4.33 -11.91
C LEU A 85 3.18 3.66 -10.99
N GLY A 86 2.61 4.43 -10.05
CA GLY A 86 1.52 3.98 -9.20
C GLY A 86 0.30 3.52 -9.99
N ALA A 87 -0.05 4.24 -11.06
CA ALA A 87 -1.14 3.88 -11.97
C ALA A 87 -0.85 2.60 -12.75
N CYS A 88 0.34 2.51 -13.36
CA CYS A 88 0.77 1.33 -14.12
C CYS A 88 0.74 0.05 -13.28
N LYS A 89 1.02 0.16 -11.98
CA LYS A 89 0.93 -0.96 -11.02
C LYS A 89 -0.49 -1.51 -10.88
N ILE A 90 -1.50 -0.65 -10.93
CA ILE A 90 -2.91 -1.08 -10.78
C ILE A 90 -3.36 -1.82 -12.05
N TYR A 91 -2.96 -1.34 -13.23
CA TYR A 91 -3.43 -1.88 -14.51
C TYR A 91 -2.44 -2.83 -15.20
N SER A 92 -1.36 -3.20 -14.52
CA SER A 92 -0.28 -4.05 -15.07
C SER A 92 0.27 -3.54 -16.40
N ASN A 93 0.31 -2.21 -16.61
CA ASN A 93 0.85 -1.64 -17.83
C ASN A 93 2.39 -1.58 -17.75
N VAL A 94 3.02 -2.65 -18.25
CA VAL A 94 4.48 -2.85 -18.19
C VAL A 94 5.22 -1.80 -19.01
N GLU A 95 4.82 -1.56 -20.25
CA GLU A 95 5.52 -0.66 -21.18
C GLU A 95 5.64 0.76 -20.62
N VAL A 96 4.54 1.28 -20.11
CA VAL A 96 4.50 2.62 -19.51
C VAL A 96 5.22 2.66 -18.17
N GLY A 97 5.08 1.58 -17.39
CA GLY A 97 5.80 1.43 -16.14
C GLY A 97 7.31 1.49 -16.34
N GLU A 98 7.83 0.82 -17.36
CA GLU A 98 9.24 0.87 -17.74
C GLU A 98 9.66 2.27 -18.17
N LEU A 99 8.89 2.92 -19.05
CA LEU A 99 9.18 4.28 -19.50
C LEU A 99 9.24 5.28 -18.34
N ALA A 100 8.22 5.28 -17.48
CA ALA A 100 8.16 6.16 -16.31
C ALA A 100 9.31 5.88 -15.34
N PHE A 101 9.65 4.59 -15.15
CA PHE A 101 10.77 4.18 -14.31
C PHE A 101 12.11 4.66 -14.86
N GLU A 102 12.37 4.51 -16.15
CA GLU A 102 13.61 4.97 -16.79
C GLU A 102 13.81 6.46 -16.60
N ARG A 103 12.75 7.26 -16.74
CA ARG A 103 12.84 8.71 -16.50
C ARG A 103 13.06 9.06 -15.04
N VAL A 104 12.43 8.35 -14.12
CA VAL A 104 12.50 8.73 -12.71
C VAL A 104 13.84 8.36 -12.08
N ILE A 105 14.46 7.24 -12.49
CA ILE A 105 15.74 6.81 -11.92
C ILE A 105 16.93 7.64 -12.39
N ASP A 106 16.80 8.37 -13.51
CA ASP A 106 17.82 9.32 -13.97
C ASP A 106 17.93 10.50 -13.00
N HIS A 107 16.83 10.87 -12.34
CA HIS A 107 16.76 11.99 -11.40
C HIS A 107 16.78 11.56 -9.93
N GLU A 108 16.13 10.44 -9.59
CA GLU A 108 15.98 9.93 -8.22
C GLU A 108 16.47 8.46 -8.10
N PRO A 109 17.76 8.19 -8.40
CA PRO A 109 18.29 6.82 -8.50
C PRO A 109 18.30 6.02 -7.18
N THR A 110 18.12 6.68 -6.04
CA THR A 110 18.13 6.07 -4.70
C THR A 110 16.74 5.83 -4.14
N ASN A 111 15.68 6.27 -4.83
CA ASN A 111 14.31 6.11 -4.35
C ASN A 111 13.83 4.67 -4.55
N VAL A 112 13.94 3.87 -3.50
CA VAL A 112 13.56 2.45 -3.46
C VAL A 112 12.10 2.21 -3.87
N GLY A 113 11.21 3.17 -3.63
CA GLY A 113 9.79 3.07 -3.92
C GLY A 113 9.50 2.83 -5.41
N TYR A 114 10.26 3.43 -6.31
CA TYR A 114 10.08 3.25 -7.76
C TYR A 114 10.51 1.86 -8.22
N TYR A 115 11.61 1.32 -7.66
CA TYR A 115 12.09 -0.02 -7.97
C TYR A 115 11.08 -1.08 -7.53
N VAL A 116 10.53 -0.91 -6.33
CA VAL A 116 9.47 -1.79 -5.81
C VAL A 116 8.21 -1.66 -6.64
N SER A 117 7.85 -0.45 -7.08
CA SER A 117 6.66 -0.23 -7.92
C SER A 117 6.77 -0.94 -9.27
N LEU A 118 7.90 -0.81 -9.98
CA LEU A 118 8.12 -1.55 -11.23
C LEU A 118 8.20 -3.06 -11.02
N SER A 119 8.84 -3.52 -9.93
CA SER A 119 8.84 -4.94 -9.58
C SER A 119 7.42 -5.48 -9.35
N ASN A 120 6.53 -4.70 -8.75
CA ASN A 120 5.13 -5.08 -8.55
C ASN A 120 4.34 -5.09 -9.88
N ILE A 121 4.61 -4.14 -10.78
CA ILE A 121 4.04 -4.15 -12.15
C ILE A 121 4.38 -5.46 -12.85
N TYR A 122 5.66 -5.87 -12.83
CA TYR A 122 6.07 -7.15 -13.40
C TYR A 122 5.41 -8.35 -12.71
N SER A 123 5.32 -8.33 -11.38
CA SER A 123 4.65 -9.40 -10.61
C SER A 123 3.18 -9.54 -11.02
N ASN A 124 2.44 -8.44 -11.11
CA ASN A 124 1.03 -8.44 -11.51
C ASN A 124 0.83 -8.88 -12.96
N ALA A 125 1.82 -8.66 -13.82
CA ALA A 125 1.85 -9.14 -15.21
C ALA A 125 2.40 -10.58 -15.36
N GLY A 126 2.79 -11.26 -14.28
CA GLY A 126 3.38 -12.60 -14.33
C GLY A 126 4.80 -12.66 -14.95
N ARG A 127 5.49 -11.52 -15.04
CA ARG A 127 6.80 -11.36 -15.70
C ARG A 127 7.95 -11.61 -14.72
N LEU A 128 8.35 -12.87 -14.59
CA LEU A 128 9.44 -13.30 -13.69
C LEU A 128 10.81 -12.71 -14.07
N ASP A 129 11.03 -12.52 -15.38
CA ASP A 129 12.23 -11.90 -15.97
C ASP A 129 12.42 -10.47 -15.46
N GLY A 130 11.35 -9.67 -15.53
CA GLY A 130 11.33 -8.29 -15.05
C GLY A 130 11.57 -8.20 -13.54
N MET A 131 10.91 -9.05 -12.73
CA MET A 131 11.16 -9.10 -11.28
C MET A 131 12.61 -9.42 -10.95
N THR A 132 13.22 -10.37 -11.67
CA THR A 132 14.62 -10.76 -11.46
C THR A 132 15.56 -9.62 -11.85
N ARG A 133 15.28 -8.92 -12.95
CA ARG A 133 16.00 -7.71 -13.37
C ARG A 133 15.94 -6.64 -12.28
N MET A 134 14.76 -6.39 -11.71
CA MET A 134 14.58 -5.38 -10.65
C MET A 134 15.36 -5.74 -9.38
N ARG A 135 15.29 -7.00 -8.93
CA ARG A 135 16.06 -7.46 -7.75
C ARG A 135 17.56 -7.29 -7.96
N ARG A 136 18.07 -7.63 -9.15
CA ARG A 136 19.48 -7.45 -9.50
C ARG A 136 19.87 -5.97 -9.50
N LEU A 137 19.08 -5.12 -10.16
CA LEU A 137 19.34 -3.69 -10.24
C LEU A 137 19.36 -3.02 -8.86
N MET A 138 18.44 -3.40 -7.96
CA MET A 138 18.45 -2.94 -6.57
C MET A 138 19.72 -3.37 -5.84
N LYS A 139 20.15 -4.64 -6.00
CA LYS A 139 21.38 -5.16 -5.39
C LYS A 139 22.63 -4.44 -5.88
N GLU A 140 22.75 -4.24 -7.20
CA GLU A 140 23.88 -3.53 -7.83
C GLU A 140 23.99 -2.08 -7.34
N ARG A 141 22.86 -1.44 -7.04
CA ARG A 141 22.81 -0.08 -6.49
C ARG A 141 22.84 -0.01 -4.96
N GLY A 142 23.00 -1.13 -4.26
CA GLY A 142 22.98 -1.19 -2.79
C GLY A 142 21.62 -0.80 -2.17
N LEU A 143 20.55 -0.79 -2.95
CA LEU A 143 19.22 -0.40 -2.52
C LEU A 143 18.56 -1.55 -1.78
N ARG A 144 17.99 -1.25 -0.61
CA ARG A 144 17.26 -2.21 0.22
C ARG A 144 15.87 -1.69 0.49
N LYS A 145 14.88 -2.57 0.35
CA LYS A 145 13.52 -2.32 0.82
C LYS A 145 13.51 -2.57 2.32
N ASP A 146 13.00 -1.62 3.10
CA ASP A 146 12.73 -1.87 4.51
C ASP A 146 11.72 -3.02 4.62
N PRO A 147 12.04 -4.08 5.36
CA PRO A 147 11.12 -5.19 5.54
C PRO A 147 9.85 -4.70 6.25
N GLY A 148 8.71 -5.33 5.92
CA GLY A 148 7.49 -5.13 6.68
C GLY A 148 7.69 -5.65 8.10
N CYS A 149 7.44 -4.82 9.10
CA CYS A 149 7.57 -5.19 10.51
C CYS A 149 6.39 -4.68 11.31
N SER A 150 6.06 -5.45 12.33
CA SER A 150 5.07 -5.08 13.35
C SER A 150 5.78 -4.95 14.67
N TYR A 151 5.33 -4.05 15.53
CA TYR A 151 5.86 -3.94 16.87
C TYR A 151 4.78 -3.69 17.92
N VAL A 152 5.07 -4.17 19.13
CA VAL A 152 4.27 -3.93 20.34
C VAL A 152 5.12 -3.16 21.32
N LYS A 153 4.53 -2.15 21.97
CA LYS A 153 5.18 -1.42 23.07
C LYS A 153 4.58 -1.87 24.38
N HIS A 154 5.40 -2.49 25.24
CA HIS A 154 4.97 -2.92 26.57
C HIS A 154 6.10 -2.71 27.58
N LYS A 155 5.76 -2.21 28.79
CA LYS A 155 6.71 -1.95 29.89
C LYS A 155 7.99 -1.22 29.43
N GLU A 156 7.81 -0.14 28.68
CA GLU A 156 8.86 0.71 28.09
C GLU A 156 9.76 0.04 27.04
N LYS A 157 9.56 -1.24 26.74
CA LYS A 157 10.29 -1.97 25.71
C LYS A 157 9.49 -2.03 24.41
N ILE A 158 10.21 -1.95 23.29
CA ILE A 158 9.66 -2.19 21.96
C ILE A 158 10.04 -3.60 21.53
N HIS A 159 9.04 -4.40 21.19
CA HIS A 159 9.20 -5.75 20.67
C HIS A 159 8.90 -5.72 19.18
N LEU A 160 9.93 -5.93 18.35
CA LEU A 160 9.84 -5.93 16.89
C LEU A 160 9.69 -7.35 16.36
N PHE A 161 8.88 -7.49 15.32
CA PHE A 161 8.62 -8.75 14.63
C PHE A 161 8.71 -8.55 13.13
N PHE A 162 9.37 -9.47 12.45
CA PHE A 162 9.37 -9.60 10.98
C PHE A 162 8.57 -10.83 10.53
N ALA A 163 8.30 -10.97 9.24
CA ALA A 163 7.69 -12.19 8.73
C ALA A 163 8.64 -13.38 8.92
N ASP A 164 8.12 -14.49 9.46
CA ASP A 164 8.88 -15.71 9.81
C ASP A 164 10.08 -15.42 10.72
N ASP A 165 9.91 -14.49 11.66
CA ASP A 165 10.94 -14.09 12.61
C ASP A 165 11.06 -15.08 13.77
N HIS A 166 12.30 -15.48 14.06
CA HIS A 166 12.66 -16.38 15.17
C HIS A 166 13.63 -15.74 16.17
N SER A 167 13.88 -14.43 16.05
CA SER A 167 14.88 -13.71 16.85
C SER A 167 14.40 -13.33 18.26
N HIS A 168 13.09 -13.36 18.51
CA HIS A 168 12.51 -13.02 19.81
C HIS A 168 12.80 -14.11 20.86
N LEU A 169 13.09 -13.71 22.10
CA LEU A 169 13.41 -14.64 23.20
C LEU A 169 12.25 -15.62 23.49
N GLU A 170 11.02 -15.17 23.29
CA GLU A 170 9.79 -15.97 23.50
C GLU A 170 9.23 -16.54 22.19
N THR A 171 10.07 -16.67 21.14
CA THR A 171 9.62 -17.15 19.82
C THR A 171 8.80 -18.44 19.90
N ARG A 172 9.25 -19.42 20.70
CA ARG A 172 8.54 -20.69 20.86
C ARG A 172 7.09 -20.49 21.33
N SER A 173 6.89 -19.74 22.41
CA SER A 173 5.56 -19.46 22.97
C SER A 173 4.68 -18.68 22.00
N ILE A 174 5.27 -17.74 21.25
CA ILE A 174 4.55 -16.95 20.23
C ILE A 174 4.03 -17.85 19.12
N TYR A 175 4.84 -18.78 18.62
CA TYR A 175 4.44 -19.70 17.56
C TYR A 175 3.42 -20.75 18.06
N GLU A 176 3.57 -21.23 19.30
CA GLU A 176 2.58 -22.08 19.95
C GLU A 176 1.22 -21.36 20.06
N MET A 177 1.20 -20.10 20.50
CA MET A 177 0.00 -19.26 20.54
C MET A 177 -0.65 -19.06 19.16
N ILE A 178 0.13 -18.90 18.09
CA ILE A 178 -0.44 -18.86 16.73
C ILE A 178 -1.15 -20.18 16.40
N GLY A 179 -0.53 -21.32 16.72
CA GLY A 179 -1.14 -22.63 16.51
C GLY A 179 -2.45 -22.81 17.29
N GLU A 180 -2.50 -22.35 18.54
CA GLU A 180 -3.71 -22.37 19.36
C GLU A 180 -4.83 -21.51 18.75
N LEU A 181 -4.51 -20.29 18.34
CA LEU A 181 -5.46 -19.38 17.70
C LEU A 181 -6.04 -20.00 16.43
N GLU A 182 -5.22 -20.59 15.57
CA GLU A 182 -5.69 -21.25 14.35
C GLU A 182 -6.59 -22.45 14.63
N GLY A 183 -6.25 -23.28 15.63
CA GLY A 183 -7.11 -24.37 16.07
C GLY A 183 -8.50 -23.89 16.53
N LEU A 184 -8.54 -22.81 17.32
CA LEU A 184 -9.80 -22.21 17.77
C LEU A 184 -10.65 -21.61 16.64
N LEU A 185 -10.00 -21.15 15.57
CA LEU A 185 -10.66 -20.63 14.39
C LEU A 185 -11.27 -21.77 13.55
N ASP A 186 -10.51 -22.84 13.33
CA ASP A 186 -10.94 -24.00 12.55
C ASP A 186 -12.14 -24.74 13.18
N GLU A 187 -12.17 -24.88 14.50
CA GLU A 187 -13.29 -25.53 15.22
C GLU A 187 -14.62 -24.77 15.05
N LYS A 188 -14.57 -23.45 14.92
CA LYS A 188 -15.75 -22.60 14.71
C LYS A 188 -16.17 -22.52 13.24
N SER A 189 -15.27 -22.80 12.29
CA SER A 189 -15.56 -22.88 10.85
C SER A 189 -15.69 -24.33 10.38
N LYS A 190 -16.76 -25.02 10.79
CA LYS A 190 -17.13 -26.31 10.19
C LYS A 190 -17.63 -26.14 8.74
N SER A 191 -16.73 -25.85 7.80
CA SER A 191 -16.93 -25.99 6.36
C SER A 191 -15.63 -25.69 5.58
N LYS A 192 -15.20 -26.68 4.80
CA LYS A 192 -14.15 -26.71 3.76
C LYS A 192 -12.68 -26.78 4.22
N LYS A 193 -12.19 -28.03 4.32
CA LYS A 193 -10.81 -28.37 3.96
C LYS A 193 -10.59 -28.02 2.49
N GLY A 194 -9.67 -27.09 2.22
CA GLY A 194 -9.23 -26.72 0.88
C GLY A 194 -7.73 -26.47 0.88
N GLU A 195 -7.03 -27.32 0.13
CA GLU A 195 -5.70 -27.16 -0.48
C GLU A 195 -4.55 -26.62 0.39
N GLU A 196 -3.78 -27.56 0.94
CA GLU A 196 -2.40 -27.37 1.42
C GLU A 196 -1.48 -27.02 0.23
N GLY A 197 -1.49 -25.75 -0.17
CA GLY A 197 -0.60 -25.26 -1.22
C GLY A 197 -0.41 -23.75 -1.11
N SER A 198 0.78 -23.33 -0.67
CA SER A 198 1.29 -21.95 -0.56
C SER A 198 1.01 -21.10 0.70
N ILE A 199 0.45 -21.66 1.78
CA ILE A 199 -0.03 -20.86 2.96
C ILE A 199 1.05 -20.58 4.02
N ALA A 200 2.21 -21.25 3.98
CA ALA A 200 3.23 -21.15 5.04
C ALA A 200 3.76 -19.72 5.27
N SER A 201 3.90 -18.90 4.22
CA SER A 201 4.42 -17.52 4.34
C SER A 201 3.41 -16.55 4.97
N ILE A 202 2.11 -16.80 4.81
CA ILE A 202 1.05 -15.92 5.35
C ILE A 202 0.87 -16.18 6.85
N ARG A 203 1.06 -17.45 7.24
CA ARG A 203 0.89 -17.92 8.61
C ARG A 203 1.72 -17.13 9.63
N TYR A 204 2.94 -16.76 9.26
CA TYR A 204 3.91 -16.08 10.12
C TYR A 204 4.18 -14.64 9.70
N HIS A 205 3.16 -13.94 9.19
CA HIS A 205 3.25 -12.48 9.03
C HIS A 205 3.53 -11.79 10.36
N SER A 206 4.28 -10.68 10.32
CA SER A 206 4.72 -9.96 11.52
C SER A 206 3.54 -9.49 12.40
N GLU A 207 2.40 -9.15 11.79
CA GLU A 207 1.15 -8.81 12.48
C GLU A 207 0.67 -9.95 13.38
N ARG A 208 0.70 -11.18 12.88
CA ARG A 208 0.25 -12.36 13.63
C ARG A 208 1.16 -12.63 14.82
N LEU A 209 2.48 -12.54 14.61
CA LEU A 209 3.47 -12.68 15.69
C LEU A 209 3.31 -11.61 16.76
N ALA A 210 3.11 -10.35 16.36
CA ALA A 210 2.89 -9.24 17.28
C ALA A 210 1.60 -9.40 18.11
N ILE A 211 0.52 -9.89 17.49
CA ILE A 211 -0.74 -10.15 18.18
C ILE A 211 -0.62 -11.33 19.14
N ALA A 212 0.01 -12.43 18.71
CA ALA A 212 0.26 -13.58 19.57
C ALA A 212 1.11 -13.18 20.80
N PHE A 213 2.17 -12.40 20.58
CA PHE A 213 2.95 -11.83 21.68
C PHE A 213 2.11 -10.93 22.59
N GLY A 214 1.30 -10.02 22.02
CA GLY A 214 0.42 -9.15 22.78
C GLY A 214 -0.61 -9.91 23.64
N LEU A 215 -1.10 -11.06 23.18
CA LEU A 215 -1.99 -11.93 23.94
C LEU A 215 -1.28 -12.62 25.11
N LEU A 216 -0.02 -13.03 24.91
CA LEU A 216 0.80 -13.67 25.95
C LEU A 216 1.25 -12.68 27.03
N ASP A 217 1.60 -11.46 26.64
CA ASP A 217 2.28 -10.49 27.51
C ASP A 217 1.32 -9.52 28.23
N THR A 218 0.02 -9.52 27.87
CA THR A 218 -0.99 -8.64 28.49
C THR A 218 -2.06 -9.40 29.28
N GLU A 219 -2.50 -8.83 30.40
CA GLU A 219 -3.57 -9.39 31.25
C GLU A 219 -4.93 -9.43 30.54
N VAL A 220 -5.75 -10.45 30.83
CA VAL A 220 -7.10 -10.64 30.24
C VAL A 220 -7.94 -9.35 30.34
N GLY A 221 -8.45 -8.89 29.20
CA GLY A 221 -9.24 -7.65 29.10
C GLY A 221 -8.45 -6.37 28.76
N ALA A 222 -7.13 -6.36 28.92
CA ALA A 222 -6.28 -5.26 28.43
C ALA A 222 -6.37 -5.07 26.90
N GLU A 223 -6.11 -3.86 26.42
CA GLU A 223 -6.05 -3.56 24.99
C GLU A 223 -4.68 -3.93 24.42
N ILE A 224 -4.66 -4.61 23.27
CA ILE A 224 -3.43 -4.93 22.54
C ILE A 224 -3.23 -3.87 21.45
N VAL A 225 -2.11 -3.16 21.49
CA VAL A 225 -1.78 -2.12 20.49
C VAL A 225 -0.58 -2.55 19.67
N VAL A 226 -0.79 -2.75 18.37
CA VAL A 226 0.23 -3.12 17.38
C VAL A 226 0.44 -1.99 16.40
N PHE A 227 1.70 -1.71 16.08
CA PHE A 227 2.09 -0.76 15.04
C PHE A 227 2.71 -1.51 13.87
N LYS A 228 2.30 -1.18 12.65
CA LYS A 228 2.82 -1.73 11.39
C LYS A 228 3.36 -0.60 10.52
N ASN A 229 4.54 -0.81 9.92
CA ASN A 229 5.16 0.17 9.02
C ASN A 229 4.57 0.16 7.60
N LEU A 230 3.84 -0.89 7.22
CA LEU A 230 3.11 -1.04 5.95
C LEU A 230 1.59 -1.06 6.21
N ARG A 231 0.78 -1.04 5.15
CA ARG A 231 -0.65 -1.39 5.26
C ARG A 231 -0.72 -2.85 5.69
N VAL A 232 -1.53 -3.16 6.71
CA VAL A 232 -1.85 -4.56 7.11
C VAL A 232 -2.35 -5.29 5.87
N CYS A 233 -2.17 -6.60 5.65
CA CYS A 233 -2.77 -7.29 4.49
C CYS A 233 -4.21 -7.80 4.78
N GLU A 234 -4.97 -8.15 3.75
CA GLU A 234 -6.33 -8.69 3.90
C GLU A 234 -6.38 -9.94 4.81
N ASP A 235 -5.47 -10.90 4.60
CA ASP A 235 -5.40 -12.11 5.44
C ASP A 235 -5.14 -11.81 6.91
N CYS A 236 -4.24 -10.85 7.19
CA CYS A 236 -3.97 -10.41 8.56
C CYS A 236 -5.17 -9.65 9.12
N HIS A 237 -5.84 -8.82 8.34
CA HIS A 237 -7.03 -8.10 8.75
C HIS A 237 -8.17 -9.06 9.14
N VAL A 238 -8.43 -10.09 8.33
CA VAL A 238 -9.42 -11.15 8.61
C VAL A 238 -9.01 -11.98 9.83
N PHE A 239 -7.73 -12.33 9.95
CA PHE A 239 -7.21 -13.03 11.11
C PHE A 239 -7.42 -12.23 12.40
N ILE A 240 -7.02 -10.96 12.43
CA ILE A 240 -7.12 -10.10 13.62
C ILE A 240 -8.59 -9.90 14.03
N LYS A 241 -9.50 -9.68 13.07
CA LYS A 241 -10.95 -9.70 13.34
C LYS A 241 -11.33 -10.97 14.08
N SER A 242 -10.98 -12.12 13.52
CA SER A 242 -11.35 -13.41 14.08
C SER A 242 -10.76 -13.63 15.48
N VAL A 243 -9.49 -13.25 15.69
CA VAL A 243 -8.81 -13.27 16.99
C VAL A 243 -9.53 -12.39 18.01
N SER A 244 -9.91 -11.15 17.67
CA SER A 244 -10.61 -10.24 18.59
C SER A 244 -11.90 -10.86 19.15
N ARG A 245 -12.59 -11.70 18.35
CA ARG A 245 -13.78 -12.44 18.75
C ARG A 245 -13.47 -13.65 19.62
N VAL A 246 -12.51 -14.49 19.22
CA VAL A 246 -12.25 -15.75 19.95
C VAL A 246 -11.49 -15.54 21.25
N ALA A 247 -10.56 -14.58 21.27
CA ALA A 247 -9.83 -14.19 22.47
C ALA A 247 -10.63 -13.24 23.38
N ASN A 248 -11.77 -12.73 22.89
CA ASN A 248 -12.56 -11.69 23.55
C ASN A 248 -11.69 -10.50 23.99
N ARG A 249 -10.89 -9.97 23.04
CA ARG A 249 -9.93 -8.89 23.27
C ARG A 249 -10.13 -7.77 22.27
N ARG A 250 -10.00 -6.54 22.76
CA ARG A 250 -9.86 -5.37 21.90
C ARG A 250 -8.43 -5.30 21.38
N VAL A 251 -8.30 -5.17 20.06
CA VAL A 251 -7.01 -5.02 19.38
C VAL A 251 -7.03 -3.73 18.58
N VAL A 252 -6.00 -2.91 18.72
CA VAL A 252 -5.78 -1.72 17.91
C VAL A 252 -4.56 -1.95 17.04
N VAL A 253 -4.72 -1.80 15.73
CA VAL A 253 -3.59 -1.84 14.80
C VAL A 253 -3.46 -0.51 14.09
N ARG A 254 -2.34 0.17 14.31
CA ARG A 254 -1.95 1.36 13.54
C ARG A 254 -1.09 0.89 12.38
N ASP A 255 -1.59 1.02 11.16
CA ASP A 255 -0.85 0.70 9.95
C ASP A 255 -0.29 1.96 9.26
N ALA A 256 0.32 1.83 8.08
CA ALA A 256 0.89 2.97 7.35
C ALA A 256 -0.15 4.05 6.98
N THR A 257 -1.43 3.71 6.93
CA THR A 257 -2.50 4.56 6.37
C THR A 257 -3.55 4.98 7.39
N ARG A 258 -3.83 4.17 8.43
CA ARG A 258 -4.91 4.42 9.39
C ARG A 258 -4.79 3.59 10.67
N PHE A 259 -5.74 3.83 11.57
CA PHE A 259 -6.01 2.99 12.72
C PHE A 259 -7.16 2.03 12.43
N HIS A 260 -6.99 0.78 12.85
CA HIS A 260 -8.00 -0.26 12.83
C HIS A 260 -8.30 -0.66 14.27
N HIS A 261 -9.57 -0.57 14.67
CA HIS A 261 -10.03 -1.05 15.98
C HIS A 261 -10.83 -2.32 15.77
N PHE A 262 -10.31 -3.42 16.31
CA PHE A 262 -10.92 -4.74 16.21
C PHE A 262 -11.55 -5.15 17.54
N GLU A 263 -12.83 -5.51 17.49
CA GLU A 263 -13.59 -5.92 18.66
C GLU A 263 -14.73 -6.86 18.24
N GLY A 264 -14.89 -7.98 18.94
CA GLY A 264 -16.01 -8.91 18.71
C GLY A 264 -16.09 -9.52 17.31
N GLY A 265 -15.02 -9.48 16.51
CA GLY A 265 -15.03 -9.98 15.13
C GLY A 265 -15.21 -8.90 14.07
N LEU A 266 -15.36 -7.66 14.46
CA LEU A 266 -15.56 -6.52 13.57
C LEU A 266 -14.33 -5.61 13.57
N CYS A 267 -14.20 -4.80 12.52
CA CYS A 267 -13.20 -3.75 12.43
C CYS A 267 -13.87 -2.40 12.15
N SER A 268 -13.36 -1.33 12.77
CA SER A 268 -13.82 0.05 12.55
C SER A 268 -13.72 0.54 11.10
N CYS A 269 -12.97 -0.14 10.22
CA CYS A 269 -12.85 0.23 8.80
C CYS A 269 -14.00 -0.30 7.93
N ASN A 270 -14.91 -1.10 8.49
CA ASN A 270 -16.04 -1.73 7.77
C ASN A 270 -15.60 -2.45 6.48
N ASP A 271 -14.47 -3.15 6.55
CA ASP A 271 -13.85 -3.91 5.46
C ASP A 271 -13.40 -3.11 4.23
N TYR A 272 -13.35 -1.76 4.33
CA TYR A 272 -12.68 -0.90 3.35
C TYR A 272 -11.16 -0.90 3.55
N TRP A 273 -10.60 -2.10 3.72
CA TRP A 273 -9.21 -2.42 4.05
C TRP A 273 -8.21 -1.57 3.30
#